data_AF-A0A6C1E452-F1
#
_entry.id   AF-A0A6C1E452-F1
#
_cell.length_a   1.000
_cell.length_b   1.000
_cell.length_c   1.000
_cell.angle_alpha   90.00
_cell.angle_beta   90.00
_cell.angle_gamma   90.00
#
_symmetry.space_group_name_H-M   'P 1'
#
loop_
_entity.id
_entity.type
_entity.pdbx_description
1 polymer ?
#
loop_
_entity_poly.entity_id
_entity_poly.type
_entity_poly.pdbx_seq_one_letter_code
_entity_poly.pdbx_strand_id
1 'polypeptide(L)'
;MDTGHNFKVLEHKAAGHDGTLTDGDGLLIFKPALPQELEFYKVVQARDMSRDEPLASQDAPLHSWMPTYLGVLDEGAKVGSGGNAGLLEVDQRLSDSTDDLDLTSSQANGDKEYLVLENLLYGFSKPNVLDIKLGKILYDSKAPLEKRERLKKVSEETTSGSLCFRICGMKIQKNPSVLAQLSPEHYEEGAETDYVFINKLYGRSRTDHNVADAIALYFDNPHLSDTRKHQLKKMFLKRLQLFYNTILEEEVRMISSSLLFIYEGDPKRWDLLHDTDQLMRDDFIDSDEDDDEEVGEDRKQKDKKSTCLSSMSLIDFAHAEVTPGKGYDENVIEGVENLLGIFMKF
;
A
#
# COMPACT_ATOMS: atom_id res chain seq x y z
N MET A 1 -24.51 14.43 -22.84
CA MET A 1 -24.83 13.32 -21.92
C MET A 1 -23.72 13.34 -20.89
N ASP A 2 -24.10 13.33 -19.61
CA ASP A 2 -23.35 13.76 -18.42
C ASP A 2 -21.81 13.68 -18.45
N THR A 3 -21.17 14.83 -18.25
CA THR A 3 -19.75 14.96 -17.84
C THR A 3 -19.62 14.79 -16.33
N GLY A 4 -20.21 13.71 -15.79
CA GLY A 4 -20.36 13.45 -14.37
C GLY A 4 -19.10 12.90 -13.71
N HIS A 5 -18.56 13.64 -12.74
CA HIS A 5 -17.61 13.24 -11.70
C HIS A 5 -16.50 12.24 -12.09
N ASN A 6 -15.38 12.75 -12.59
CA ASN A 6 -14.21 11.97 -13.02
C ASN A 6 -13.37 11.34 -11.87
N PHE A 7 -13.74 11.59 -10.61
CA PHE A 7 -12.96 11.13 -9.45
C PHE A 7 -13.88 10.52 -8.39
N LYS A 8 -13.42 9.44 -7.77
CA LYS A 8 -14.13 8.70 -6.73
C LYS A 8 -13.22 8.53 -5.51
N VAL A 9 -13.80 8.33 -4.33
CA VAL A 9 -13.04 7.96 -3.13
C VAL A 9 -12.50 6.55 -3.32
N LEU A 10 -11.22 6.34 -3.02
CA LEU A 10 -10.63 5.00 -3.10
C LEU A 10 -11.33 4.02 -2.15
N GLU A 11 -11.96 3.01 -2.71
CA GLU A 11 -12.54 1.90 -1.97
C GLU A 11 -11.45 0.94 -1.45
N HIS A 12 -11.77 0.05 -0.52
CA HIS A 12 -10.82 -0.96 0.01
C HIS A 12 -9.56 -0.48 0.77
N LYS A 13 -9.50 0.77 1.27
CA LYS A 13 -8.42 1.20 2.19
C LYS A 13 -8.36 0.37 3.49
N ALA A 14 -7.17 -0.12 3.83
CA ALA A 14 -6.87 -0.80 5.10
C ALA A 14 -6.28 0.14 6.17
N ALA A 15 -5.66 1.24 5.74
CA ALA A 15 -5.22 2.37 6.55
C ALA A 15 -4.95 3.56 5.60
N GLY A 16 -4.49 4.70 6.13
CA GLY A 16 -4.00 5.82 5.32
C GLY A 16 -4.69 7.15 5.63
N HIS A 17 -4.45 8.13 4.75
CA HIS A 17 -4.87 9.52 4.94
C HIS A 17 -6.23 9.77 4.28
N ASP A 18 -7.08 10.56 4.94
CA ASP A 18 -8.32 11.04 4.36
C ASP A 18 -8.04 11.85 3.09
N GLY A 19 -8.94 11.79 2.11
CA GLY A 19 -8.82 12.56 0.86
C GLY A 19 -8.05 11.91 -0.28
N THR A 20 -7.60 10.66 -0.18
CA THR A 20 -7.10 9.92 -1.36
C THR A 20 -8.24 9.62 -2.33
N LEU A 21 -8.07 10.05 -3.58
CA LEU A 21 -9.03 9.85 -4.67
C LEU A 21 -8.48 8.83 -5.68
N THR A 22 -9.36 8.30 -6.51
CA THR A 22 -9.04 7.47 -7.66
C THR A 22 -9.80 7.99 -8.89
N ASP A 23 -9.29 7.69 -10.08
CA ASP A 23 -9.92 8.05 -11.36
C ASP A 23 -11.13 7.17 -11.67
N GLY A 24 -11.85 7.50 -12.75
CA GLY A 24 -13.07 6.79 -13.16
C GLY A 24 -12.86 5.29 -13.39
N ASP A 25 -11.69 4.93 -13.94
CA ASP A 25 -11.28 3.57 -14.30
C ASP A 25 -10.58 2.84 -13.14
N GLY A 26 -10.25 3.56 -12.06
CA GLY A 26 -9.58 3.00 -10.88
C GLY A 26 -8.11 2.64 -11.11
N LEU A 27 -7.47 3.16 -12.17
CA LEU A 27 -6.09 2.88 -12.53
C LEU A 27 -5.10 3.69 -11.67
N LEU A 28 -5.49 4.90 -11.28
CA LEU A 28 -4.61 5.86 -10.62
C LEU A 28 -5.14 6.27 -9.24
N ILE A 29 -4.20 6.65 -8.39
CA ILE A 29 -4.42 7.23 -7.07
C ILE A 29 -3.91 8.66 -7.04
N PHE A 30 -4.75 9.56 -6.53
CA PHE A 30 -4.39 10.94 -6.23
C PHE A 30 -4.29 11.10 -4.72
N LYS A 31 -3.05 11.14 -4.22
CA LYS A 31 -2.76 11.30 -2.79
C LYS A 31 -2.32 12.75 -2.52
N PRO A 32 -2.89 13.47 -1.54
CA PRO A 32 -2.39 14.80 -1.16
C PRO A 32 -0.88 14.77 -0.95
N ALA A 33 -0.15 15.63 -1.66
CA ALA A 33 1.29 15.58 -1.69
C ALA A 33 1.87 16.19 -0.41
N LEU A 34 2.73 15.43 0.27
CA LEU A 34 3.62 15.96 1.29
C LEU A 34 4.99 16.22 0.65
N PRO A 35 5.62 17.39 0.88
CA PRO A 35 6.88 17.73 0.21
C PRO A 35 7.98 16.67 0.36
N GLN A 36 8.08 16.07 1.54
CA GLN A 36 9.06 15.01 1.81
C GLN A 36 8.74 13.70 1.09
N GLU A 37 7.46 13.33 0.97
CA GLU A 37 7.05 12.14 0.23
C GLU A 37 7.33 12.29 -1.27
N LEU A 38 6.99 13.47 -1.83
CA LEU A 38 7.26 13.81 -3.22
C LEU A 38 8.75 13.73 -3.55
N GLU A 39 9.59 14.31 -2.70
CA GLU A 39 11.04 14.27 -2.89
C GLU A 39 11.57 12.85 -2.85
N PHE A 40 11.07 12.01 -1.94
CA PHE A 40 11.49 10.61 -1.86
C PHE A 40 11.17 9.84 -3.15
N TYR A 41 9.96 9.96 -3.69
CA TYR A 41 9.60 9.34 -4.98
C TYR A 41 10.50 9.81 -6.12
N LYS A 42 10.74 11.13 -6.23
CA LYS A 42 11.60 11.71 -7.26
C LYS A 42 13.04 11.19 -7.19
N VAL A 43 13.62 11.16 -5.99
CA VAL A 43 15.01 10.73 -5.80
C VAL A 43 15.16 9.24 -6.08
N VAL A 44 14.23 8.40 -5.64
CA VAL A 44 14.29 6.96 -5.86
C VAL A 44 14.13 6.62 -7.35
N GLN A 45 13.21 7.26 -8.06
CA GLN A 45 13.08 7.06 -9.52
C GLN A 45 14.28 7.58 -10.32
N ALA A 46 14.83 8.75 -9.96
CA ALA A 46 15.98 9.31 -10.65
C ALA A 46 17.24 8.42 -10.51
N ARG A 47 17.39 7.73 -9.38
CA ARG A 47 18.47 6.75 -9.17
C ARG A 47 18.35 5.57 -10.12
N ASP A 48 17.13 5.17 -10.45
CA ASP A 48 16.92 4.04 -11.34
C ASP A 48 17.27 4.40 -12.79
N MET A 49 16.77 5.54 -13.26
CA MET A 49 17.07 6.08 -14.59
C MET A 49 18.57 6.38 -14.84
N SER A 50 19.36 6.52 -13.77
CA SER A 50 20.81 6.80 -13.85
C SER A 50 21.69 5.57 -13.62
N ARG A 51 21.11 4.40 -13.39
CA ARG A 51 21.85 3.12 -13.32
C ARG A 51 22.16 2.63 -14.74
N ASP A 52 23.20 3.20 -15.34
CA ASP A 52 23.79 2.72 -16.61
C ASP A 52 24.64 1.43 -16.45
N GLU A 53 24.91 1.01 -15.22
CA GLU A 53 25.68 -0.20 -14.90
C GLU A 53 24.75 -1.35 -14.47
N PRO A 54 24.89 -2.58 -15.03
CA PRO A 54 24.18 -3.75 -14.54
C PRO A 54 24.43 -3.89 -13.03
N LEU A 55 23.37 -3.99 -12.25
CA LEU A 55 23.48 -4.19 -10.80
C LEU A 55 24.49 -5.33 -10.51
N ALA A 56 25.44 -5.06 -9.61
CA ALA A 56 26.32 -6.11 -9.10
C ALA A 56 25.53 -7.19 -8.33
N SER A 57 24.34 -6.86 -7.83
CA SER A 57 23.38 -7.78 -7.20
C SER A 57 22.21 -8.09 -8.13
N GLN A 58 21.71 -9.33 -8.11
CA GLN A 58 20.50 -9.72 -8.85
C GLN A 58 19.21 -9.38 -8.08
N ASP A 59 19.30 -8.55 -7.04
CA ASP A 59 18.19 -8.24 -6.14
C ASP A 59 17.29 -7.15 -6.74
N ALA A 60 16.01 -7.22 -6.38
CA ALA A 60 15.02 -6.25 -6.86
C ALA A 60 15.34 -4.84 -6.30
N PRO A 61 15.27 -3.78 -7.12
CA PRO A 61 15.52 -2.41 -6.66
C PRO A 61 14.34 -1.90 -5.81
N LEU A 62 14.59 -0.92 -4.91
CA LEU A 62 13.55 -0.40 -4.02
C LEU A 62 12.28 0.08 -4.73
N HIS A 63 12.44 0.76 -5.87
CA HIS A 63 11.30 1.33 -6.62
C HIS A 63 10.30 0.26 -7.08
N SER A 64 10.75 -0.98 -7.34
CA SER A 64 9.88 -2.09 -7.74
C SER A 64 8.90 -2.54 -6.65
N TRP A 65 9.21 -2.20 -5.39
CA TRP A 65 8.31 -2.42 -4.25
C TRP A 65 7.35 -1.26 -4.03
N MET A 66 7.61 -0.09 -4.60
CA MET A 66 6.82 1.13 -4.40
C MET A 66 5.68 1.21 -5.43
N PRO A 67 4.58 1.93 -5.18
CA PRO A 67 3.66 2.33 -6.24
C PRO A 67 4.41 3.12 -7.31
N THR A 68 4.12 2.86 -8.58
CA THR A 68 4.70 3.65 -9.67
C THR A 68 4.27 5.11 -9.51
N TYR A 69 5.22 6.03 -9.45
CA TYR A 69 4.96 7.47 -9.40
C TYR A 69 4.94 8.05 -10.82
N LEU A 70 3.86 8.76 -11.16
CA LEU A 70 3.62 9.30 -12.51
C LEU A 70 3.79 10.82 -12.58
N GLY A 71 3.78 11.52 -11.46
CA GLY A 71 3.90 12.97 -11.43
C GLY A 71 3.11 13.65 -10.31
N VAL A 72 2.98 14.97 -10.44
CA VAL A 72 2.21 15.82 -9.51
C VAL A 72 1.07 16.48 -10.27
N LEU A 73 -0.06 16.69 -9.61
CA LEU A 73 -1.22 17.41 -10.11
C LEU A 73 -1.58 18.57 -9.17
N ASP A 74 -1.72 19.77 -9.73
CA ASP A 74 -2.13 20.98 -8.99
C ASP A 74 -3.66 21.14 -9.00
N GLU A 75 -4.26 21.35 -7.82
CA GLU A 75 -5.67 21.70 -7.68
C GLU A 75 -5.90 23.12 -8.22
N GLY A 76 -6.55 23.26 -9.38
CA GLY A 76 -6.98 24.56 -9.92
C GLY A 76 -6.21 25.10 -11.13
N ALA A 77 -5.23 24.37 -11.66
CA ALA A 77 -4.58 24.76 -12.91
C ALA A 77 -5.57 24.65 -14.09
N LYS A 78 -6.03 25.80 -14.61
CA LYS A 78 -6.65 25.85 -15.94
C LYS A 78 -5.60 25.39 -16.95
N VAL A 79 -5.74 24.15 -17.43
CA VAL A 79 -5.07 23.73 -18.67
C VAL A 79 -5.56 24.69 -19.75
N GLY A 80 -4.67 25.55 -20.25
CA GLY A 80 -4.97 26.43 -21.38
C GLY A 80 -5.52 25.60 -22.53
N SER A 81 -6.69 25.99 -23.04
CA SER A 81 -7.49 25.33 -24.10
C SER A 81 -6.72 24.29 -24.93
N GLY A 82 -6.90 23.02 -24.58
CA GLY A 82 -6.30 21.93 -25.33
C GLY A 82 -6.47 20.52 -24.75
N GLY A 83 -7.54 20.25 -24.00
CA GLY A 83 -7.84 18.89 -23.51
C GLY A 83 -8.81 18.90 -22.35
N ASN A 84 -9.82 18.02 -22.39
CA ASN A 84 -10.84 17.86 -21.35
C ASN A 84 -10.19 17.38 -20.03
N ALA A 85 -9.83 18.30 -19.13
CA ALA A 85 -9.52 17.99 -17.74
C ALA A 85 -10.68 18.49 -16.86
N GLY A 86 -11.35 17.55 -16.18
CA GLY A 86 -12.50 17.79 -15.32
C GLY A 86 -12.14 18.56 -14.06
N LEU A 87 -12.99 19.51 -13.70
CA LEU A 87 -12.90 20.37 -12.52
C LEU A 87 -13.07 19.56 -11.22
N LEU A 88 -12.23 19.83 -10.21
CA LEU A 88 -12.37 19.30 -8.85
C LEU A 88 -13.26 20.23 -8.02
N GLU A 89 -14.41 19.74 -7.54
CA GLU A 89 -15.13 20.31 -6.39
C GLU A 89 -15.26 19.21 -5.33
N VAL A 90 -14.68 19.43 -4.15
CA VAL A 90 -14.72 18.48 -3.02
C VAL A 90 -15.68 18.98 -1.95
N ASP A 91 -16.71 18.18 -1.61
CA ASP A 91 -17.70 18.47 -0.57
C ASP A 91 -17.07 18.34 0.83
N GLN A 92 -17.12 19.42 1.63
CA GLN A 92 -16.42 19.60 2.91
C GLN A 92 -17.12 18.93 4.11
N ARG A 93 -17.61 17.72 3.98
CA ARG A 93 -18.26 17.03 5.11
C ARG A 93 -17.70 15.63 5.23
N LEU A 94 -16.75 15.47 6.15
CA LEU A 94 -16.37 14.26 6.91
C LEU A 94 -14.91 14.43 7.39
N SER A 95 -14.70 15.32 8.36
CA SER A 95 -13.45 15.47 9.09
C SER A 95 -13.65 14.93 10.50
N ASP A 96 -13.28 13.68 10.73
CA ASP A 96 -13.02 13.13 12.05
C ASP A 96 -12.47 11.72 11.87
N SER A 97 -11.14 11.58 11.68
CA SER A 97 -10.32 10.43 12.13
C SER A 97 -8.89 10.43 11.57
N THR A 98 -8.03 11.33 12.06
CA THR A 98 -6.57 11.09 12.05
C THR A 98 -6.01 11.35 13.44
N ASP A 99 -5.19 10.42 13.96
CA ASP A 99 -4.41 10.67 15.19
C ASP A 99 -3.37 11.76 14.90
N ASP A 100 -3.77 13.03 15.07
CA ASP A 100 -2.99 14.26 15.02
C ASP A 100 -1.72 14.17 14.16
N LEU A 101 -1.95 14.21 12.84
CA LEU A 101 -1.11 15.02 11.99
C LEU A 101 -1.63 16.44 12.16
N ASP A 102 -0.81 17.26 12.82
CA ASP A 102 -1.03 18.69 13.00
C ASP A 102 -1.09 19.37 11.63
N LEU A 103 -2.26 19.27 10.97
CA LEU A 103 -2.71 20.19 9.94
C LEU A 103 -2.99 21.50 10.66
N THR A 104 -1.92 22.17 11.09
CA THR A 104 -1.97 23.59 11.39
C THR A 104 -2.58 24.24 10.17
N SER A 105 -3.80 24.71 10.38
CA SER A 105 -4.60 25.50 9.47
C SER A 105 -3.86 26.80 9.17
N SER A 106 -2.83 26.67 8.34
CA SER A 106 -2.32 27.76 7.55
C SER A 106 -3.40 28.00 6.50
N GLN A 107 -4.25 28.99 6.74
CA GLN A 107 -4.94 29.68 5.67
C GLN A 107 -3.88 30.20 4.69
N ALA A 108 -3.45 29.35 3.78
CA ALA A 108 -2.67 29.69 2.62
C ALA A 108 -3.56 29.37 1.43
N ASN A 109 -3.89 30.43 0.70
CA ASN A 109 -4.62 30.41 -0.55
C ASN A 109 -3.69 29.84 -1.66
N GLY A 110 -3.22 28.60 -1.46
CA GLY A 110 -2.27 27.90 -2.30
C GLY A 110 -2.93 26.65 -2.89
N ASP A 111 -2.70 26.43 -4.19
CA ASP A 111 -3.16 25.27 -4.93
C ASP A 111 -2.69 23.98 -4.22
N LYS A 112 -3.59 23.03 -3.95
CA LYS A 112 -3.19 21.76 -3.32
C LYS A 112 -2.53 20.87 -4.36
N GLU A 113 -1.33 20.38 -4.06
CA GLU A 113 -0.63 19.40 -4.88
C GLU A 113 -1.07 17.96 -4.53
N TYR A 114 -1.17 17.10 -5.53
CA TYR A 114 -1.46 15.68 -5.40
C TYR A 114 -0.38 14.84 -6.09
N LEU A 115 0.13 13.81 -5.41
CA LEU A 115 0.90 12.73 -6.02
C LEU A 115 -0.03 11.89 -6.89
N VAL A 116 0.37 11.66 -8.14
CA VAL A 116 -0.27 10.72 -9.04
C VAL A 116 0.50 9.41 -8.98
N LEU A 117 -0.13 8.36 -8.44
CA LEU A 117 0.46 7.04 -8.22
C LEU A 117 -0.37 5.96 -8.92
N GLU A 118 0.25 4.85 -9.26
CA GLU A 118 -0.44 3.61 -9.62
C GLU A 118 -1.39 3.17 -8.50
N ASN A 119 -2.60 2.72 -8.85
CA ASN A 119 -3.49 2.06 -7.91
C ASN A 119 -3.12 0.59 -7.74
N LEU A 120 -2.53 0.25 -6.60
CA LEU A 120 -2.15 -1.13 -6.25
C LEU A 120 -3.33 -2.11 -6.19
N LEU A 121 -4.57 -1.62 -6.08
CA LEU A 121 -5.78 -2.43 -6.09
C LEU A 121 -6.30 -2.70 -7.51
N TYR A 122 -5.75 -2.03 -8.53
CA TYR A 122 -6.21 -2.19 -9.89
C TYR A 122 -6.06 -3.63 -10.37
N GLY A 123 -7.09 -4.11 -11.08
CA GLY A 123 -7.15 -5.46 -11.63
C GLY A 123 -7.59 -6.56 -10.66
N PHE A 124 -7.54 -6.35 -9.34
CA PHE A 124 -8.14 -7.29 -8.38
C PHE A 124 -9.68 -7.25 -8.45
N SER A 125 -10.32 -8.41 -8.44
CA SER A 125 -11.79 -8.58 -8.41
C SER A 125 -12.30 -8.41 -6.98
N LYS A 126 -11.70 -9.13 -6.03
CA LYS A 126 -12.01 -9.09 -4.60
C LYS A 126 -10.72 -8.89 -3.80
N PRO A 127 -10.13 -7.68 -3.80
CA PRO A 127 -8.90 -7.41 -3.08
C PRO A 127 -9.12 -7.57 -1.58
N ASN A 128 -8.23 -8.30 -0.91
CA ASN A 128 -8.15 -8.40 0.54
C ASN A 128 -6.84 -7.77 0.99
N VAL A 129 -6.92 -6.72 1.82
CA VAL A 129 -5.80 -5.81 2.08
C VAL A 129 -5.37 -5.88 3.54
N LEU A 130 -4.07 -5.96 3.79
CA LEU A 130 -3.45 -5.86 5.12
C LEU A 130 -2.34 -4.80 5.08
N ASP A 131 -2.40 -3.85 6.00
CA ASP A 131 -1.37 -2.84 6.20
C ASP A 131 -0.55 -3.17 7.45
N ILE A 132 0.76 -3.36 7.28
CA ILE A 132 1.72 -3.56 8.38
C ILE A 132 2.70 -2.39 8.38
N LYS A 133 2.69 -1.59 9.45
CA LYS A 133 3.73 -0.58 9.68
C LYS A 133 5.02 -1.22 10.13
N LEU A 134 6.12 -0.70 9.58
CA LEU A 134 7.49 -1.11 9.87
C LEU A 134 8.17 -0.10 10.79
N GLY A 135 9.11 -0.59 11.59
CA GLY A 135 9.94 0.22 12.45
C GLY A 135 9.57 0.12 13.93
N LYS A 136 10.62 0.09 14.76
CA LYS A 136 10.54 0.32 16.20
C LYS A 136 10.48 1.79 16.54
N ILE A 137 11.31 2.59 15.87
CA ILE A 137 11.32 4.05 15.99
C ILE A 137 10.25 4.59 15.04
N LEU A 138 9.22 5.21 15.63
CA LEU A 138 8.02 5.68 14.92
C LEU A 138 8.03 7.19 14.61
N TYR A 139 9.06 7.91 15.04
CA TYR A 139 9.21 9.35 14.86
C TYR A 139 10.50 9.69 14.11
N ASP A 140 10.48 10.74 13.30
CA ASP A 140 11.66 11.24 12.61
C ASP A 140 12.40 12.29 13.45
N SER A 141 13.53 12.79 12.94
CA SER A 141 14.34 13.82 13.60
C SER A 141 13.64 15.19 13.68
N LYS A 142 12.62 15.43 12.85
CA LYS A 142 11.88 16.69 12.72
C LYS A 142 10.66 16.75 13.65
N ALA A 143 10.23 15.61 14.20
CA ALA A 143 9.05 15.51 15.04
C ALA A 143 9.17 16.37 16.33
N PRO A 144 8.15 17.18 16.68
CA PRO A 144 8.11 17.90 17.95
C PRO A 144 8.18 16.96 19.16
N LEU A 145 8.71 17.44 20.29
CA LEU A 145 8.92 16.63 21.49
C LEU A 145 7.66 15.90 21.96
N GLU A 146 6.51 16.59 21.96
CA GLU A 146 5.23 15.98 22.34
C GLU A 146 4.84 14.81 21.42
N LYS A 147 4.95 15.00 20.09
CA LYS A 147 4.71 13.95 19.10
C LYS A 147 5.69 12.78 19.29
N ARG A 148 6.96 13.06 19.59
CA ARG A 148 7.99 12.04 19.87
C ARG A 148 7.65 11.20 21.10
N GLU A 149 7.29 11.83 22.22
CA GLU A 149 6.92 11.11 23.44
C GLU A 149 5.66 10.25 23.23
N ARG A 150 4.65 10.78 22.52
CA ARG A 150 3.47 9.99 22.13
C ARG A 150 3.85 8.76 21.30
N LEU A 151 4.71 8.93 20.29
CA LEU A 151 5.12 7.86 19.39
C LEU A 151 6.04 6.83 20.06
N LYS A 152 6.87 7.24 21.03
CA LYS A 152 7.61 6.32 21.90
C LYS A 152 6.65 5.43 22.68
N LYS A 153 5.64 6.04 23.32
CA LYS A 153 4.62 5.28 24.07
C LYS A 153 3.88 4.28 23.18
N VAL A 154 3.50 4.67 21.96
CA VAL A 154 2.90 3.74 20.99
C VAL A 154 3.84 2.59 20.65
N SER A 155 5.14 2.86 20.47
CA SER A 155 6.12 1.81 20.23
C SER A 155 6.20 0.84 21.41
N GLU A 156 6.33 1.36 22.63
CA GLU A 156 6.42 0.58 23.87
C GLU A 156 5.18 -0.27 24.18
N GLU A 157 3.99 0.22 23.83
CA GLU A 157 2.72 -0.43 24.13
C GLU A 157 2.24 -1.39 23.03
N THR A 158 2.97 -1.53 21.91
CA THR A 158 2.55 -2.36 20.76
C THR A 158 3.68 -3.26 20.28
N THR A 159 3.38 -4.14 19.33
CA THR A 159 4.39 -5.00 18.69
C THR A 159 5.46 -4.22 17.92
N SER A 160 5.30 -2.90 17.71
CA SER A 160 6.38 -2.10 17.10
C SER A 160 7.62 -2.04 17.99
N GLY A 161 7.46 -1.93 19.32
CA GLY A 161 8.59 -1.87 20.24
C GLY A 161 9.37 -3.18 20.37
N SER A 162 8.63 -4.30 20.34
CA SER A 162 9.16 -5.65 20.57
C SER A 162 9.54 -6.39 19.29
N LEU A 163 8.75 -6.26 18.22
CA LEU A 163 8.92 -6.99 16.95
C LEU A 163 9.24 -6.08 15.76
N CYS A 164 9.38 -4.78 15.97
CA CYS A 164 9.71 -3.81 14.92
C CYS A 164 8.68 -3.74 13.77
N PHE A 165 7.45 -4.24 13.99
CA PHE A 165 6.31 -4.04 13.10
C PHE A 165 4.98 -4.06 13.87
N ARG A 166 3.91 -3.52 13.30
CA ARG A 166 2.53 -3.73 13.80
C ARG A 166 1.51 -3.72 12.68
N ILE A 167 0.41 -4.43 12.88
CA ILE A 167 -0.77 -4.34 12.01
C ILE A 167 -1.39 -2.95 12.21
N CYS A 168 -1.66 -2.24 11.11
CA CYS A 168 -2.35 -0.96 11.15
C CYS A 168 -3.82 -1.06 10.81
N GLY A 169 -4.18 -2.02 9.97
CA GLY A 169 -5.56 -2.35 9.69
C GLY A 169 -5.66 -3.37 8.58
N MET A 170 -6.88 -3.85 8.36
CA MET A 170 -7.20 -4.77 7.27
C MET A 170 -8.53 -4.40 6.64
N LYS A 171 -8.66 -4.64 5.35
CA LYS A 171 -9.95 -4.66 4.66
C LYS A 171 -10.09 -6.00 3.95
N ILE A 172 -10.88 -6.88 4.53
CA ILE A 172 -11.00 -8.29 4.09
C ILE A 172 -12.45 -8.67 3.89
N GLN A 173 -12.69 -9.69 3.07
CA GLN A 173 -14.01 -10.26 2.92
C GLN A 173 -14.46 -10.92 4.23
N LYS A 174 -15.74 -10.79 4.57
CA LYS A 174 -16.32 -11.26 5.82
C LYS A 174 -16.23 -12.79 5.89
N ASN A 175 -15.54 -13.29 6.90
CA ASN A 175 -15.61 -14.69 7.31
C ASN A 175 -16.35 -14.78 8.66
N PRO A 176 -17.52 -15.42 8.75
CA PRO A 176 -18.27 -15.53 10.00
C PRO A 176 -17.47 -16.11 11.17
N SER A 177 -16.57 -17.07 10.90
CA SER A 177 -15.70 -17.66 11.92
C SER A 177 -14.64 -16.69 12.43
N VAL A 178 -14.17 -15.77 11.58
CA VAL A 178 -13.25 -14.69 11.96
C VAL A 178 -13.99 -13.64 12.78
N LEU A 179 -15.16 -13.19 12.31
CA LEU A 179 -15.95 -12.16 12.99
C LEU A 179 -16.36 -12.59 14.41
N ALA A 180 -16.66 -13.87 14.62
CA ALA A 180 -16.98 -14.42 15.94
C ALA A 180 -15.82 -14.32 16.96
N GLN A 181 -14.58 -14.12 16.50
CA GLN A 181 -13.39 -13.99 17.34
C GLN A 181 -13.01 -12.53 17.60
N LEU A 182 -13.64 -11.57 16.90
CA LEU A 182 -13.32 -10.16 16.99
C LEU A 182 -14.27 -9.44 17.96
N SER A 183 -13.70 -8.59 18.82
CA SER A 183 -14.49 -7.64 19.61
C SER A 183 -15.17 -6.61 18.70
N PRO A 184 -16.40 -6.16 18.99
CA PRO A 184 -17.10 -5.17 18.15
C PRO A 184 -16.36 -3.84 17.96
N GLU A 185 -15.47 -3.46 18.87
CA GLU A 185 -14.63 -2.24 18.77
C GLU A 185 -13.45 -2.38 17.81
N HIS A 186 -13.11 -3.61 17.39
CA HIS A 186 -11.97 -3.91 16.54
C HIS A 186 -12.29 -3.87 15.05
N TYR A 187 -13.57 -3.76 14.69
CA TYR A 187 -13.96 -3.78 13.29
C TYR A 187 -15.23 -2.98 13.00
N GLU A 188 -15.37 -2.57 11.75
CA GLU A 188 -16.53 -1.85 11.23
C GLU A 188 -17.09 -2.62 10.04
N GLU A 189 -18.41 -2.81 10.02
CA GLU A 189 -19.12 -3.41 8.90
C GLU A 189 -19.83 -2.34 8.07
N GLY A 190 -19.55 -2.32 6.77
CA GLY A 190 -20.39 -1.60 5.83
C GLY A 190 -21.70 -2.35 5.63
N ALA A 191 -22.83 -1.63 5.66
CA ALA A 191 -24.17 -2.20 5.54
C ALA A 191 -24.41 -2.94 4.20
N GLU A 192 -23.65 -2.61 3.15
CA GLU A 192 -23.90 -3.09 1.78
C GLU A 192 -22.71 -3.81 1.13
N THR A 193 -21.70 -4.25 1.91
CA THR A 193 -20.52 -4.93 1.35
C THR A 193 -20.26 -6.28 2.01
N ASP A 194 -19.68 -7.22 1.26
CA ASP A 194 -19.13 -8.47 1.75
C ASP A 194 -17.79 -8.27 2.48
N TYR A 195 -17.47 -7.05 2.92
CA TYR A 195 -16.21 -6.66 3.53
C TYR A 195 -16.35 -6.18 4.97
N VAL A 196 -15.29 -6.40 5.73
CA VAL A 196 -15.09 -5.84 7.07
C VAL A 196 -13.81 -5.03 7.10
N PHE A 197 -13.85 -3.89 7.78
CA PHE A 197 -12.66 -3.10 8.08
C PHE A 197 -12.21 -3.42 9.51
N ILE A 198 -11.05 -4.07 9.66
CA ILE A 198 -10.43 -4.32 10.95
C ILE A 198 -9.50 -3.15 11.24
N ASN A 199 -9.80 -2.42 12.32
CA ASN A 199 -9.25 -1.08 12.53
C ASN A 199 -7.94 -1.08 13.34
N LYS A 200 -7.38 0.12 13.53
CA LYS A 200 -6.13 0.35 14.27
C LYS A 200 -6.16 -0.15 15.72
N LEU A 201 -7.32 -0.21 16.37
CA LEU A 201 -7.43 -0.67 17.76
C LEU A 201 -7.12 -2.17 17.85
N TYR A 202 -7.58 -2.95 16.86
CA TYR A 202 -7.21 -4.36 16.75
C TYR A 202 -5.70 -4.56 16.64
N GLY A 203 -5.07 -3.82 15.75
CA GLY A 203 -3.63 -3.88 15.52
C GLY A 203 -2.82 -3.48 16.76
N ARG A 204 -3.23 -2.42 17.46
CA ARG A 204 -2.62 -1.97 18.72
C ARG A 204 -2.82 -2.94 19.88
N SER A 205 -3.89 -3.75 19.87
CA SER A 205 -4.14 -4.75 20.92
C SER A 205 -3.42 -6.08 20.71
N ARG A 206 -2.68 -6.25 19.59
CA ARG A 206 -1.89 -7.46 19.35
C ARG A 206 -0.66 -7.49 20.24
N THR A 207 -0.23 -8.70 20.58
CA THR A 207 0.96 -8.99 21.37
C THR A 207 1.88 -9.92 20.59
N ASP A 208 3.13 -10.07 21.05
CA ASP A 208 4.12 -10.96 20.44
C ASP A 208 3.63 -12.42 20.34
N HIS A 209 2.68 -12.81 21.20
CA HIS A 209 2.13 -14.15 21.24
C HIS A 209 0.98 -14.39 20.27
N ASN A 210 0.20 -13.35 19.92
CA ASN A 210 -1.02 -13.50 19.11
C ASN A 210 -0.98 -12.77 17.76
N VAL A 211 0.08 -12.02 17.46
CA VAL A 211 0.20 -11.31 16.18
C VAL A 211 0.32 -12.27 14.99
N ALA A 212 0.90 -13.46 15.19
CA ALA A 212 0.95 -14.50 14.17
C ALA A 212 -0.45 -15.00 13.80
N ASP A 213 -1.32 -15.20 14.80
CA ASP A 213 -2.73 -15.57 14.57
C ASP A 213 -3.49 -14.45 13.86
N ALA A 214 -3.18 -13.19 14.18
CA ALA A 214 -3.76 -12.03 13.49
C ALA A 214 -3.37 -11.97 12.01
N ILE A 215 -2.13 -12.31 11.66
CA ILE A 215 -1.71 -12.44 10.26
C ILE A 215 -2.36 -13.67 9.62
N ALA A 216 -2.51 -14.78 10.33
CA ALA A 216 -3.22 -15.96 9.81
C ALA A 216 -4.71 -15.66 9.52
N LEU A 217 -5.35 -14.84 10.36
CA LEU A 217 -6.72 -14.36 10.19
C LEU A 217 -6.90 -13.60 8.88
N TYR A 218 -5.92 -12.77 8.48
CA TYR A 218 -5.94 -12.08 7.18
C TYR A 218 -6.07 -13.07 6.00
N PHE A 219 -5.40 -14.22 6.08
CA PHE A 219 -5.45 -15.27 5.04
C PHE A 219 -6.66 -16.20 5.17
N ASP A 220 -7.48 -16.08 6.21
CA ASP A 220 -8.62 -16.96 6.42
C ASP A 220 -9.85 -16.52 5.59
N ASN A 221 -9.68 -16.45 4.27
CA ASN A 221 -10.74 -16.13 3.33
C ASN A 221 -11.72 -17.32 3.19
N PRO A 222 -13.05 -17.11 3.25
CA PRO A 222 -14.01 -18.21 3.21
C PRO A 222 -14.23 -18.77 1.79
N HIS A 223 -13.76 -18.07 0.76
CA HIS A 223 -13.91 -18.46 -0.64
C HIS A 223 -12.71 -19.22 -1.19
N LEU A 224 -11.53 -19.11 -0.55
CA LEU A 224 -10.31 -19.78 -0.98
C LEU A 224 -10.13 -21.14 -0.29
N SER A 225 -9.62 -22.12 -1.02
CA SER A 225 -9.22 -23.41 -0.47
C SER A 225 -7.97 -23.29 0.41
N ASP A 226 -7.76 -24.23 1.33
CA ASP A 226 -6.56 -24.25 2.17
C ASP A 226 -5.26 -24.34 1.34
N THR A 227 -5.31 -25.00 0.18
CA THR A 227 -4.20 -25.03 -0.78
C THR A 227 -3.85 -23.64 -1.29
N ARG A 228 -4.85 -22.85 -1.70
CA ARG A 228 -4.65 -21.46 -2.18
C ARG A 228 -4.18 -20.54 -1.05
N LYS A 229 -4.74 -20.69 0.16
CA LYS A 229 -4.29 -19.97 1.35
C LYS A 229 -2.82 -20.27 1.67
N HIS A 230 -2.42 -21.54 1.63
CA HIS A 230 -1.03 -21.94 1.88
C HIS A 230 -0.09 -21.45 0.76
N GLN A 231 -0.54 -21.47 -0.50
CA GLN A 231 0.20 -20.88 -1.61
C GLN A 231 0.45 -19.38 -1.41
N LEU A 232 -0.55 -18.60 -0.99
CA LEU A 232 -0.40 -17.18 -0.68
C LEU A 232 0.67 -16.96 0.40
N LYS A 233 0.59 -17.69 1.52
CA LYS A 233 1.58 -17.59 2.61
C LYS A 233 3.00 -17.87 2.12
N LYS A 234 3.17 -18.91 1.29
CA LYS A 234 4.46 -19.25 0.67
C LYS A 234 4.93 -18.17 -0.31
N MET A 235 4.03 -17.55 -1.07
CA MET A 235 4.37 -16.48 -1.99
C MET A 235 4.84 -15.22 -1.23
N PHE A 236 4.11 -14.81 -0.20
CA PHE A 236 4.49 -13.69 0.65
C PHE A 236 5.79 -13.94 1.42
N LEU A 237 6.06 -15.18 1.85
CA LEU A 237 7.37 -15.54 2.42
C LEU A 237 8.51 -15.26 1.42
N LYS A 238 8.36 -15.67 0.16
CA LYS A 238 9.37 -15.39 -0.87
C LYS A 238 9.52 -13.90 -1.14
N ARG A 239 8.43 -13.14 -1.16
CA ARG A 239 8.48 -11.67 -1.32
C ARG A 239 9.20 -11.00 -0.17
N LEU A 240 8.95 -11.42 1.07
CA LEU A 240 9.68 -10.93 2.24
C LEU A 240 11.18 -11.24 2.15
N GLN A 241 11.57 -12.40 1.60
CA GLN A 241 12.99 -12.74 1.38
C GLN A 241 13.64 -11.81 0.35
N LEU A 242 12.98 -11.54 -0.77
CA LEU A 242 13.48 -10.61 -1.78
C LEU A 242 13.52 -9.16 -1.26
N PHE A 243 12.49 -8.76 -0.51
CA PHE A 243 12.43 -7.43 0.09
C PHE A 243 13.52 -7.25 1.15
N TYR A 244 13.80 -8.27 1.96
CA TYR A 244 14.93 -8.26 2.90
C TYR A 244 16.26 -7.99 2.18
N ASN A 245 16.54 -8.73 1.09
CA ASN A 245 17.74 -8.51 0.29
C ASN A 245 17.77 -7.10 -0.31
N THR A 246 16.62 -6.58 -0.76
CA THR A 246 16.50 -5.20 -1.27
C THR A 246 16.94 -4.21 -0.20
N ILE A 247 16.38 -4.30 1.01
CA ILE A 247 16.68 -3.34 2.09
C ILE A 247 18.14 -3.39 2.54
N LEU A 248 18.81 -4.54 2.47
CA LEU A 248 20.25 -4.64 2.80
C LEU A 248 21.14 -3.76 1.90
N GLU A 249 20.73 -3.53 0.66
CA GLU A 249 21.48 -2.75 -0.33
C GLU A 249 21.02 -1.28 -0.39
N GLU A 250 19.93 -0.92 0.29
CA GLU A 250 19.30 0.39 0.17
C GLU A 250 19.68 1.32 1.33
N GLU A 251 20.40 2.39 1.01
CA GLU A 251 20.78 3.42 1.96
C GLU A 251 19.66 4.46 2.15
N VAL A 252 18.57 4.04 2.78
CA VAL A 252 17.39 4.86 3.08
C VAL A 252 17.12 4.92 4.58
N ARG A 253 16.31 5.88 5.02
CA ARG A 253 15.66 5.86 6.33
C ARG A 253 14.17 6.10 6.15
N MET A 254 13.37 5.13 6.56
CA MET A 254 11.92 5.12 6.36
C MET A 254 11.24 5.01 7.71
N ILE A 255 10.61 6.10 8.14
CA ILE A 255 9.87 6.14 9.41
C ILE A 255 8.38 5.99 9.13
N SER A 256 7.75 5.03 9.82
CA SER A 256 6.30 4.76 9.70
C SER A 256 5.83 4.41 8.29
N SER A 257 6.70 3.86 7.44
CA SER A 257 6.31 3.21 6.19
C SER A 257 5.57 1.91 6.45
N SER A 258 4.82 1.43 5.47
CA SER A 258 4.03 0.20 5.58
C SER A 258 4.34 -0.79 4.46
N LEU A 259 4.35 -2.08 4.79
CA LEU A 259 4.12 -3.14 3.82
C LEU A 259 2.60 -3.32 3.65
N LEU A 260 2.14 -3.12 2.42
CA LEU A 260 0.78 -3.37 1.99
C LEU A 260 0.71 -4.74 1.30
N PHE A 261 -0.05 -5.65 1.89
CA PHE A 261 -0.32 -6.98 1.38
C PHE A 261 -1.69 -6.97 0.73
N ILE A 262 -1.79 -7.48 -0.51
CA ILE A 262 -3.04 -7.59 -1.24
C ILE A 262 -3.14 -9.00 -1.81
N TYR A 263 -4.28 -9.67 -1.66
CA TYR A 263 -4.56 -10.90 -2.39
C TYR A 263 -5.97 -10.92 -2.99
N GLU A 264 -6.12 -11.71 -4.04
CA GLU A 264 -7.38 -11.96 -4.73
C GLU A 264 -8.24 -12.95 -3.95
N GLY A 265 -9.45 -12.53 -3.57
CA GLY A 265 -10.42 -13.37 -2.87
C GLY A 265 -11.41 -14.09 -3.79
N ASP A 266 -11.49 -13.75 -5.08
CA ASP A 266 -12.41 -14.32 -6.07
C ASP A 266 -11.86 -15.63 -6.66
N PRO A 267 -12.42 -16.81 -6.32
CA PRO A 267 -11.92 -18.09 -6.82
C PRO A 267 -11.98 -18.21 -8.35
N LYS A 268 -12.89 -17.49 -9.02
CA LYS A 268 -12.97 -17.52 -10.49
C LYS A 268 -11.75 -16.89 -11.14
N ARG A 269 -11.15 -15.89 -10.48
CA ARG A 269 -9.92 -15.25 -10.97
C ARG A 269 -8.71 -16.14 -10.74
N TRP A 270 -8.68 -16.88 -9.64
CA TRP A 270 -7.72 -17.97 -9.44
C TRP A 270 -7.83 -19.05 -10.53
N ASP A 271 -9.05 -19.51 -10.83
CA ASP A 271 -9.28 -20.50 -11.89
C ASP A 271 -8.84 -19.99 -13.28
N LEU A 272 -9.14 -18.71 -13.58
CA LEU A 272 -8.77 -18.05 -14.83
C LEU A 272 -7.25 -17.97 -15.03
N LEU A 273 -6.50 -17.71 -13.95
CA LEU A 273 -5.05 -17.62 -13.96
C LEU A 273 -4.36 -18.96 -13.65
N HIS A 274 -5.13 -20.06 -13.59
CA HIS A 274 -4.63 -21.40 -13.31
C HIS A 274 -3.78 -21.47 -12.04
N ASP A 275 -4.20 -20.77 -10.98
CA ASP A 275 -3.48 -20.61 -9.72
C ASP A 275 -2.03 -20.09 -9.90
N THR A 276 -1.71 -19.46 -11.03
CA THR A 276 -0.39 -18.90 -11.29
C THR A 276 -0.32 -17.49 -10.71
N ASP A 277 0.60 -17.28 -9.78
CA ASP A 277 0.84 -15.97 -9.16
C ASP A 277 2.28 -15.53 -9.43
N GLN A 278 2.46 -14.26 -9.76
CA GLN A 278 3.75 -13.69 -10.05
C GLN A 278 4.46 -13.26 -8.76
N LEU A 279 5.78 -13.43 -8.71
CA LEU A 279 6.54 -13.11 -7.51
C LEU A 279 6.70 -11.60 -7.31
N MET A 280 7.07 -10.87 -8.37
CA MET A 280 7.14 -9.42 -8.42
C MET A 280 5.89 -8.87 -9.14
N ARG A 281 5.56 -7.59 -8.92
CA ARG A 281 4.47 -6.91 -9.61
C ARG A 281 4.89 -6.62 -11.07
N ASP A 282 3.93 -6.66 -11.99
CA ASP A 282 4.13 -6.22 -13.37
C ASP A 282 4.55 -4.73 -13.38
N ASP A 283 5.50 -4.36 -14.24
CA ASP A 283 5.91 -2.97 -14.43
C ASP A 283 4.76 -2.18 -15.07
N PHE A 284 4.33 -1.12 -14.40
CA PHE A 284 3.14 -0.36 -14.80
C PHE A 284 3.32 0.36 -16.15
N ILE A 285 4.55 0.79 -16.48
CA ILE A 285 4.85 1.64 -17.64
C ILE A 285 5.16 0.83 -18.91
N ASP A 286 5.76 -0.36 -18.80
CA ASP A 286 6.22 -1.16 -19.95
C ASP A 286 5.14 -2.07 -20.56
N SER A 287 3.93 -2.08 -19.99
CA SER A 287 2.86 -2.96 -20.48
C SER A 287 2.30 -2.59 -21.86
N ASP A 288 2.71 -1.47 -22.47
CA ASP A 288 2.10 -0.91 -23.68
C ASP A 288 2.77 -1.27 -25.01
N GLU A 289 3.92 -1.98 -25.04
CA GLU A 289 4.67 -2.18 -26.29
C GLU A 289 4.52 -3.53 -27.01
N ASP A 290 3.94 -4.59 -26.41
CA ASP A 290 3.90 -5.94 -27.02
C ASP A 290 2.49 -6.50 -27.32
N ASP A 291 1.61 -5.72 -27.94
CA ASP A 291 0.34 -6.23 -28.52
C ASP A 291 0.27 -6.00 -30.04
N ASP A 292 1.42 -6.10 -30.71
CA ASP A 292 1.55 -6.18 -32.16
C ASP A 292 1.47 -7.63 -32.65
N GLU A 293 0.36 -8.35 -32.39
CA GLU A 293 0.01 -9.52 -33.23
C GLU A 293 -1.50 -9.84 -33.29
N GLU A 294 -1.98 -9.92 -34.53
CA GLU A 294 -3.30 -10.34 -35.05
C GLU A 294 -4.42 -9.27 -35.22
N VAL A 295 -4.43 -8.71 -36.44
CA VAL A 295 -5.60 -8.10 -37.09
C VAL A 295 -6.67 -9.17 -37.35
N GLY A 296 -7.54 -9.40 -36.36
CA GLY A 296 -8.80 -10.14 -36.50
C GLY A 296 -9.99 -9.25 -36.14
N GLU A 297 -10.99 -9.17 -37.01
CA GLU A 297 -12.23 -8.39 -36.82
C GLU A 297 -13.11 -9.01 -35.72
N ASP A 298 -12.73 -8.81 -34.46
CA ASP A 298 -13.59 -8.93 -33.27
C ASP A 298 -12.85 -8.31 -32.07
N ARG A 299 -12.61 -6.99 -32.11
CA ARG A 299 -12.05 -6.23 -30.99
C ARG A 299 -13.08 -6.12 -29.86
N LYS A 300 -13.28 -7.21 -29.11
CA LYS A 300 -13.69 -7.09 -27.72
C LYS A 300 -12.53 -6.43 -26.98
N GLN A 301 -12.80 -5.27 -26.41
CA GLN A 301 -11.94 -4.54 -25.49
C GLN A 301 -11.36 -5.54 -24.48
N LYS A 302 -10.11 -5.97 -24.67
CA LYS A 302 -9.41 -6.78 -23.67
C LYS A 302 -9.07 -5.82 -22.54
N ASP A 303 -9.92 -5.76 -21.53
CA ASP A 303 -9.57 -5.17 -20.25
C ASP A 303 -8.25 -5.84 -19.82
N LYS A 304 -7.13 -5.09 -19.84
CA LYS A 304 -5.83 -5.51 -19.29
C LYS A 304 -5.99 -5.71 -17.78
N LYS A 305 -6.61 -6.82 -17.38
CA LYS A 305 -6.72 -7.22 -15.99
C LYS A 305 -5.32 -7.63 -15.55
N SER A 306 -4.81 -7.00 -14.48
CA SER A 306 -3.61 -7.43 -13.76
C SER A 306 -3.52 -8.96 -13.73
N THR A 307 -2.34 -9.50 -13.94
CA THR A 307 -2.13 -10.96 -13.99
C THR A 307 -1.80 -11.55 -12.63
N CYS A 308 -1.64 -10.74 -11.58
CA CYS A 308 -1.27 -11.24 -10.27
C CYS A 308 -2.49 -11.65 -9.42
N LEU A 309 -2.29 -12.69 -8.60
CA LEU A 309 -3.25 -13.15 -7.59
C LEU A 309 -2.94 -12.56 -6.22
N SER A 310 -1.73 -12.04 -6.02
CA SER A 310 -1.38 -11.27 -4.84
C SER A 310 -0.22 -10.32 -5.11
N SER A 311 -0.03 -9.32 -4.25
CA SER A 311 1.10 -8.40 -4.31
C SER A 311 1.51 -7.95 -2.90
N MET A 312 2.80 -7.59 -2.75
CA MET A 312 3.34 -6.94 -1.56
C MET A 312 4.03 -5.66 -2.01
N SER A 313 3.73 -4.53 -1.37
CA SER A 313 4.30 -3.24 -1.77
C SER A 313 4.64 -2.40 -0.55
N LEU A 314 5.68 -1.58 -0.66
CA LEU A 314 6.08 -0.62 0.34
C LEU A 314 5.39 0.73 0.04
N ILE A 315 4.74 1.32 1.04
CA ILE A 315 3.99 2.57 0.90
C ILE A 315 4.28 3.52 2.08
N ASP A 316 3.73 4.74 1.99
CA ASP A 316 3.78 5.82 2.98
C ASP A 316 5.20 6.37 3.26
N PHE A 317 5.64 7.27 2.37
CA PHE A 317 7.00 7.85 2.41
C PHE A 317 7.06 9.28 2.96
N ALA A 318 6.00 9.73 3.65
CA ALA A 318 5.91 11.05 4.28
C ALA A 318 7.08 11.38 5.22
N HIS A 319 7.65 10.37 5.86
CA HIS A 319 8.80 10.48 6.76
C HIS A 319 9.95 9.59 6.29
N ALA A 320 10.12 9.45 4.97
CA ALA A 320 11.25 8.76 4.36
C ALA A 320 12.26 9.75 3.79
N GLU A 321 13.53 9.36 3.79
CA GLU A 321 14.60 10.08 3.13
C GLU A 321 15.66 9.10 2.64
N VAL A 322 16.43 9.53 1.63
CA VAL A 322 17.56 8.74 1.16
C VAL A 322 18.84 9.24 1.81
N THR A 323 19.66 8.32 2.32
CA THR A 323 20.79 8.63 3.20
C THR A 323 22.10 7.97 2.73
N PRO A 324 22.70 8.43 1.60
CA PRO A 324 23.94 7.87 1.09
C PRO A 324 25.07 7.82 2.12
N GLY A 325 25.81 6.72 2.13
CA GLY A 325 26.94 6.44 3.02
C GLY A 325 26.57 6.14 4.47
N LYS A 326 25.28 5.94 4.80
CA LYS A 326 24.81 5.59 6.15
C LYS A 326 24.41 4.12 6.30
N GLY A 327 24.62 3.29 5.28
CA GLY A 327 24.22 1.88 5.30
C GLY A 327 22.70 1.68 5.34
N TYR A 328 22.28 0.42 5.44
CA TYR A 328 20.89 -0.01 5.38
C TYR A 328 20.05 0.46 6.58
N ASP A 329 18.73 0.37 6.44
CA ASP A 329 17.76 0.75 7.47
C ASP A 329 17.53 -0.38 8.49
N GLU A 330 18.35 -0.43 9.54
CA GLU A 330 18.19 -1.39 10.65
C GLU A 330 16.80 -1.34 11.31
N ASN A 331 16.19 -0.15 11.39
CA ASN A 331 14.89 0.01 12.04
C ASN A 331 13.78 -0.73 11.27
N VAL A 332 13.88 -0.76 9.95
CA VAL A 332 12.94 -1.48 9.07
C VAL A 332 13.28 -2.96 8.99
N ILE A 333 14.57 -3.29 8.83
CA ILE A 333 14.98 -4.66 8.53
C ILE A 333 14.66 -5.64 9.67
N GLU A 334 14.79 -5.22 10.93
CA GLU A 334 14.40 -6.05 12.08
C GLU A 334 12.91 -6.43 12.03
N GLY A 335 12.05 -5.54 11.53
CA GLY A 335 10.63 -5.82 11.34
C GLY A 335 10.42 -6.88 10.25
N VAL A 336 11.18 -6.80 9.16
CA VAL A 336 11.15 -7.79 8.07
C VAL A 336 11.63 -9.16 8.55
N GLU A 337 12.69 -9.22 9.37
CA GLU A 337 13.20 -10.47 9.96
C GLU A 337 12.16 -11.14 10.86
N ASN A 338 11.46 -10.36 11.70
CA ASN A 338 10.38 -10.89 12.53
C ASN A 338 9.20 -11.40 11.70
N LEU A 339 8.82 -10.69 10.62
CA LEU A 339 7.81 -11.15 9.68
C LEU A 339 8.25 -12.45 8.98
N LEU A 340 9.49 -12.54 8.50
CA LEU A 340 10.05 -13.79 7.94
C LEU A 340 9.92 -14.94 8.95
N GLY A 341 10.28 -14.70 10.22
CA GLY A 341 10.15 -15.69 11.29
C GLY A 341 8.72 -16.15 11.56
N ILE A 342 7.71 -15.30 11.33
CA ILE A 342 6.29 -15.67 11.39
C ILE A 342 5.89 -16.48 10.16
N PHE A 343 6.20 -15.99 8.95
CA PHE A 343 5.80 -16.64 7.70
C PHE A 343 6.48 -17.99 7.46
N MET A 344 7.67 -18.22 8.02
CA MET A 344 8.34 -19.53 7.98
C MET A 344 7.64 -20.60 8.84
N LYS A 345 6.78 -20.20 9.78
CA LYS A 345 6.01 -21.12 10.65
C LYS A 345 4.65 -21.51 10.06
N PHE A 346 4.21 -20.80 9.03
CA PHE A 346 3.01 -21.12 8.26
C PHE A 346 3.26 -22.24 7.25
#